data_AF-A0A661V8N8-F1
#
_entry.id   AF-A0A661V8N8-F1
#
_cell.length_a   1.000
_cell.length_b   1.000
_cell.length_c   1.000
_cell.angle_alpha   90.00
_cell.angle_beta   90.00
_cell.angle_gamma   90.00
#
_symmetry.space_group_name_H-M   'P 1'
#
loop_
_entity.id
_entity.type
_entity.pdbx_description
1 polymer ?
#
loop_
_entity_poly.entity_id
_entity_poly.type
_entity_poly.pdbx_seq_one_letter_code
_entity_poly.pdbx_strand_id
1 'polypeptide(L)'
;MNVGFVSTRLSGTDGVSLEAAKWVEILTGLGHECFYFAGESEWPEERSYVAPEAHFEHPDIRAINVDLFDNYTRSPETSRRVRGVTEHLKSHLYKFVRSFDLDVLIA
;
A
#
# COMPACT_ATOMS: atom_id res chain seq x y z
N MET A 1 9.39 -11.75 14.74
CA MET A 1 9.69 -10.69 13.76
C MET A 1 8.40 -9.96 13.45
N ASN A 2 8.51 -8.69 13.14
CA ASN A 2 7.41 -7.83 12.71
C ASN A 2 7.45 -7.76 11.17
N VAL A 3 6.40 -8.30 10.54
CA VAL A 3 6.26 -8.42 9.08
C VAL A 3 5.24 -7.39 8.59
N GLY A 4 5.64 -6.50 7.67
CA GLY A 4 4.74 -5.55 7.05
C GLY A 4 4.24 -6.02 5.68
N PHE A 5 2.92 -6.08 5.50
CA PHE A 5 2.29 -6.24 4.19
C PHE A 5 1.98 -4.87 3.60
N VAL A 6 2.36 -4.64 2.35
CA VAL A 6 2.15 -3.39 1.63
C VAL A 6 1.35 -3.69 0.37
N SER A 7 0.19 -3.06 0.21
CA SER A 7 -0.62 -3.15 -1.00
C SER A 7 -1.36 -1.84 -1.22
N THR A 8 -1.92 -1.60 -2.40
CA THR A 8 -2.82 -0.46 -2.63
C THR A 8 -4.15 -0.64 -1.88
N ARG A 9 -4.56 -1.88 -1.65
CA ARG A 9 -5.79 -2.27 -0.94
C ARG A 9 -5.60 -3.63 -0.26
N LEU A 10 -6.10 -3.77 0.97
CA LEU A 10 -6.16 -5.01 1.75
C LEU A 10 -7.57 -5.17 2.35
N SER A 11 -8.57 -5.31 1.48
CA SER A 11 -10.00 -5.39 1.82
C SER A 11 -10.74 -6.19 0.76
N GLY A 12 -11.76 -6.92 1.20
CA GLY A 12 -12.63 -7.71 0.33
C GLY A 12 -11.98 -8.98 -0.19
N THR A 13 -12.44 -9.43 -1.36
CA THR A 13 -12.16 -10.78 -1.90
C THR A 13 -11.35 -10.78 -3.19
N ASP A 14 -10.60 -9.71 -3.45
CA ASP A 14 -9.67 -9.72 -4.59
C ASP A 14 -8.49 -10.67 -4.35
N GLY A 15 -7.81 -11.04 -5.44
CA GLY A 15 -6.71 -12.01 -5.38
C GLY A 15 -5.57 -11.59 -4.46
N VAL A 16 -5.23 -10.30 -4.38
CA VAL A 16 -4.14 -9.82 -3.51
C VAL A 16 -4.55 -9.92 -2.05
N SER A 17 -5.76 -9.46 -1.71
CA SER A 17 -6.29 -9.53 -0.35
C SER A 17 -6.37 -10.98 0.16
N LEU A 18 -6.83 -11.91 -0.68
CA LEU A 18 -6.93 -13.34 -0.33
C LEU A 18 -5.56 -14.01 -0.17
N GLU A 19 -4.60 -13.72 -1.04
CA GLU A 19 -3.24 -14.26 -0.90
C GLU A 19 -2.53 -13.68 0.33
N ALA A 20 -2.68 -12.37 0.60
CA ALA A 20 -2.15 -11.74 1.81
C ALA A 20 -2.70 -12.42 3.08
N ALA A 21 -4.01 -12.68 3.14
CA ALA A 21 -4.63 -13.37 4.27
C ALA A 21 -4.04 -14.77 4.53
N LYS A 22 -3.77 -15.55 3.48
CA LYS A 22 -3.11 -16.87 3.61
C LYS A 22 -1.70 -16.75 4.18
N TRP A 23 -0.91 -15.79 3.71
CA TRP A 23 0.43 -15.57 4.22
C TRP A 23 0.43 -15.09 5.67
N VAL A 24 -0.50 -14.21 6.04
CA VAL A 24 -0.69 -13.76 7.42
C VAL A 24 -0.98 -14.95 8.34
N GLU A 25 -1.87 -15.86 7.93
CA GLU A 25 -2.19 -17.06 8.70
C GLU A 25 -0.94 -17.93 8.95
N ILE A 26 -0.16 -18.21 7.91
CA ILE A 26 1.07 -19.00 8.02
C ILE A 26 2.10 -18.31 8.92
N LEU A 27 2.38 -17.03 8.69
CA LEU A 27 3.40 -16.27 9.43
C LEU A 27 3.02 -16.11 10.90
N THR A 28 1.74 -15.87 11.19
CA THR A 28 1.24 -15.81 12.57
C THR A 28 1.36 -17.18 13.23
N GLY A 29 1.06 -18.27 12.51
CA GLY A 29 1.26 -19.65 12.98
C GLY A 29 2.72 -20.01 13.27
N LEU A 30 3.67 -19.31 12.64
CA LEU A 30 5.11 -19.42 12.90
C LEU A 30 5.60 -18.48 14.02
N GLY A 31 4.71 -17.72 14.67
CA GLY A 31 5.05 -16.80 15.77
C GLY A 31 5.57 -15.44 15.32
N HIS A 32 5.19 -14.97 14.13
CA HIS A 32 5.47 -13.62 13.66
C HIS A 32 4.25 -12.70 13.84
N GLU A 33 4.49 -11.41 14.04
CA GLU A 33 3.43 -10.41 14.09
C GLU A 33 3.32 -9.72 12.72
N CYS A 34 2.08 -9.57 12.22
CA CYS A 34 1.81 -8.99 10.91
C CYS A 34 1.16 -7.60 11.04
N PHE A 35 1.64 -6.67 10.22
CA PHE A 35 1.21 -5.28 10.14
C PHE A 35 0.87 -4.91 8.70
N TYR A 36 0.01 -3.90 8.49
CA TYR A 36 -0.62 -3.68 7.20
C TYR A 36 -0.48 -2.22 6.75
N PHE A 37 -0.06 -2.00 5.52
CA PHE A 37 -0.06 -0.71 4.85
C PHE A 37 -0.94 -0.77 3.61
N ALA A 38 -1.97 0.06 3.55
CA ALA A 38 -2.82 0.14 2.37
C ALA A 38 -3.56 1.47 2.22
N GLY A 39 -4.14 1.70 1.04
CA GLY A 39 -5.09 2.79 0.83
C GLY A 39 -6.46 2.53 1.46
N GLU A 40 -6.79 1.26 1.66
CA GLU A 40 -7.99 0.77 2.32
C GLU A 40 -7.65 -0.58 2.96
N SER A 41 -8.05 -0.79 4.22
CA SER A 41 -7.74 -2.00 4.97
C SER A 41 -8.89 -2.40 5.89
N GLU A 42 -9.20 -3.70 5.95
CA GLU A 42 -10.15 -4.31 6.90
C GLU A 42 -9.46 -4.92 8.13
N TRP A 43 -8.13 -4.86 8.19
CA TRP A 43 -7.36 -5.39 9.32
C TRP A 43 -7.42 -4.46 10.53
N PRO A 44 -7.24 -4.98 11.77
CA PRO A 44 -7.33 -4.19 13.00
C PRO A 44 -6.52 -2.89 12.94
N GLU A 45 -7.13 -1.77 13.36
CA GLU A 45 -6.54 -0.44 13.26
C GLU A 45 -5.20 -0.34 14.00
N GLU A 46 -5.03 -1.07 15.10
CA GLU A 46 -3.79 -1.05 15.89
C GLU A 46 -2.60 -1.69 15.17
N ARG A 47 -2.86 -2.43 14.09
CA ARG A 47 -1.86 -3.12 13.26
C ARG A 47 -1.79 -2.55 11.84
N SER A 48 -2.58 -1.51 11.56
CA SER A 48 -2.77 -0.99 10.21
C SER A 48 -2.29 0.46 10.10
N TYR A 49 -1.77 0.78 8.93
CA TYR A 49 -1.40 2.12 8.50
C TYR A 49 -2.11 2.42 7.19
N VAL A 50 -3.15 3.24 7.26
CA VAL A 50 -3.94 3.60 6.09
C VAL A 50 -3.42 4.91 5.49
N ALA A 51 -2.99 4.86 4.24
CA ALA A 51 -2.58 6.02 3.44
C ALA A 51 -3.51 6.12 2.22
N PRO A 52 -4.61 6.89 2.29
CA PRO A 52 -5.66 6.92 1.26
C PRO A 52 -5.13 7.13 -0.18
N GLU A 53 -4.05 7.89 -0.33
CA GLU A 53 -3.35 8.15 -1.59
C GLU A 53 -2.77 6.88 -2.25
N ALA A 54 -2.61 5.78 -1.50
CA ALA A 54 -2.20 4.48 -2.02
C ALA A 54 -3.35 3.75 -2.73
N HIS A 55 -4.61 4.15 -2.49
CA HIS A 55 -5.75 3.53 -3.13
C HIS A 55 -5.83 3.93 -4.61
N PHE A 56 -6.04 2.97 -5.50
CA PHE A 56 -6.06 3.25 -6.95
C PHE A 56 -7.26 4.13 -7.37
N GLU A 57 -8.32 4.19 -6.57
CA GLU A 57 -9.45 5.10 -6.77
C GLU A 57 -9.26 6.49 -6.15
N HIS A 58 -8.15 6.75 -5.45
CA HIS A 58 -7.86 8.08 -4.92
C HIS A 58 -7.88 9.12 -6.07
N PRO A 59 -8.50 10.30 -5.89
CA PRO A 59 -8.69 11.27 -6.97
C PRO A 59 -7.41 11.61 -7.74
N ASP A 60 -6.29 11.77 -7.03
CA ASP A 60 -4.99 12.06 -7.67
C ASP A 60 -4.49 10.90 -8.52
N ILE A 61 -4.65 9.66 -8.05
CA ILE A 61 -4.24 8.45 -8.77
C ILE A 61 -5.11 8.27 -10.01
N ARG A 62 -6.43 8.46 -9.89
CA ARG A 62 -7.34 8.41 -11.04
C ARG A 62 -7.00 9.46 -12.09
N ALA A 63 -6.74 10.69 -11.67
CA ALA A 63 -6.39 11.77 -12.59
C ALA A 63 -5.01 11.58 -13.24
N ILE A 64 -4.06 10.93 -12.57
CA ILE A 64 -2.80 10.48 -13.19
C ILE A 64 -3.05 9.36 -14.19
N ASN A 65 -3.86 8.35 -13.83
CA ASN A 65 -4.16 7.23 -14.70
C ASN A 65 -4.86 7.69 -15.99
N VAL A 66 -5.89 8.53 -15.89
CA VAL A 66 -6.59 9.07 -17.08
C VAL A 66 -5.60 9.74 -18.03
N ASP A 67 -4.73 10.60 -17.52
CA ASP A 67 -3.74 11.33 -18.33
C ASP A 67 -2.60 10.44 -18.86
N LEU A 68 -2.29 9.31 -18.22
CA LEU A 68 -1.32 8.35 -18.76
C LEU A 68 -1.88 7.48 -19.89
N PHE A 69 -3.20 7.25 -19.89
CA PHE A 69 -3.88 6.32 -20.80
C PHE A 69 -4.79 6.99 -21.84
N ASP A 70 -4.88 8.32 -21.88
CA ASP A 70 -5.69 9.06 -22.85
C ASP A 70 -5.07 9.06 -24.26
N ASN A 71 -3.76 9.31 -24.34
CA ASN A 71 -2.97 9.49 -25.56
C ASN A 71 -1.62 8.78 -25.49
N TYR A 72 -1.35 8.04 -24.40
CA TYR A 72 -0.12 7.30 -24.14
C TYR A 72 1.18 8.13 -24.20
N THR A 73 1.06 9.46 -24.05
CA THR A 73 2.18 10.40 -24.06
C THR A 73 2.33 11.00 -22.66
N ARG A 74 3.38 10.61 -21.96
CA ARG A 74 3.64 11.13 -20.61
C ARG A 74 4.19 12.54 -20.66
N SER A 75 3.40 13.52 -20.20
CA SER A 75 3.85 14.92 -20.13
C SER A 75 4.85 15.15 -18.98
N PRO A 76 5.63 16.25 -19.02
CA PRO A 76 6.44 16.69 -17.88
C PRO A 76 5.61 16.95 -16.62
N GLU A 77 4.36 17.41 -16.77
CA GLU A 77 3.44 17.64 -15.65
C GLU A 77 3.01 16.34 -14.99
N THR A 78 2.57 15.36 -15.78
CA THR A 78 2.25 13.99 -15.33
C THR A 78 3.42 13.39 -14.58
N SER A 79 4.64 13.58 -15.11
CA SER A 79 5.87 13.11 -14.48
C SER A 79 6.10 13.73 -13.10
N ARG A 80 5.85 15.04 -12.96
CA ARG A 80 5.92 15.73 -11.66
C ARG A 80 4.85 15.21 -10.69
N ARG A 81 3.62 15.00 -11.15
CA ARG A 81 2.51 14.48 -10.34
C ARG A 81 2.81 13.08 -9.81
N VAL A 82 3.23 12.16 -10.69
CA VAL A 82 3.67 10.81 -10.30
C VAL A 82 4.78 10.88 -9.26
N ARG A 83 5.81 11.70 -9.50
CA ARG A 83 6.92 11.85 -8.54
C ARG A 83 6.45 12.40 -7.18
N GLY A 84 5.50 13.33 -7.18
CA GLY A 84 4.91 13.86 -5.96
C GLY A 84 4.24 12.77 -5.12
N VAL A 85 3.39 11.94 -5.76
CA VAL A 85 2.75 10.79 -5.12
C VAL A 85 3.80 9.77 -4.64
N THR A 86 4.82 9.49 -5.45
CA THR A 86 5.91 8.56 -5.06
C THR A 86 6.61 9.02 -3.78
N GLU A 87 7.05 10.28 -3.71
CA GLU A 87 7.74 10.80 -2.51
C GLU A 87 6.80 10.85 -1.29
N HIS A 88 5.53 11.18 -1.51
CA HIS A 88 4.51 11.16 -0.47
C HIS A 88 4.35 9.75 0.11
N LEU A 89 4.04 8.74 -0.73
CA LEU A 89 3.88 7.35 -0.29
C LEU A 89 5.16 6.78 0.32
N LYS A 90 6.32 7.12 -0.22
CA LYS A 90 7.62 6.74 0.36
C LYS A 90 7.78 7.27 1.79
N SER A 91 7.36 8.51 2.05
CA SER A 91 7.39 9.08 3.40
C SER A 91 6.47 8.32 4.37
N HIS A 92 5.30 7.89 3.90
CA HIS A 92 4.34 7.09 4.65
C HIS A 92 4.89 5.68 4.92
N LEU A 93 5.51 5.03 3.94
CA LEU A 93 6.17 3.73 4.11
C LEU A 93 7.30 3.80 5.15
N TYR A 94 8.12 4.84 5.14
CA TYR A 94 9.13 5.02 6.18
C TYR A 94 8.53 5.22 7.58
N LYS A 95 7.38 5.90 7.68
CA LYS A 95 6.65 6.02 8.96
C LYS A 95 6.13 4.66 9.40
N PHE A 96 5.49 3.91 8.50
CA PHE A 96 4.99 2.55 8.75
C PHE A 96 6.08 1.62 9.27
N VAL A 97 7.23 1.56 8.59
CA VAL A 97 8.40 0.75 9.00
C VAL A 97 8.88 1.12 10.40
N ARG A 98 8.98 2.42 10.71
CA ARG A 98 9.45 2.88 12.03
C ARG A 98 8.42 2.70 13.14
N SER A 99 7.14 2.92 12.85
CA SER A 99 6.07 2.86 13.86
C SER A 99 5.84 1.44 14.39
N PHE A 100 6.07 0.43 13.55
CA PHE A 100 5.87 -0.96 13.90
C PHE A 100 7.19 -1.75 14.02
N ASP A 101 8.34 -1.07 13.95
CA ASP A 101 9.66 -1.69 14.03
C ASP A 101 9.79 -2.92 13.12
N LEU A 102 9.49 -2.72 11.83
CA LEU A 102 9.34 -3.82 10.88
C LEU A 102 10.70 -4.41 10.47
N ASP A 103 10.82 -5.72 10.59
CA ASP A 103 12.01 -6.48 10.18
C ASP A 103 12.02 -6.74 8.66
N VAL A 104 10.84 -6.91 8.07
CA VAL A 104 10.68 -7.28 6.65
C VAL A 104 9.38 -6.72 6.08
N LEU A 105 9.40 -6.40 4.77
CA LEU A 105 8.23 -6.01 4.00
C LEU A 105 7.91 -7.07 2.94
N ILE A 106 6.62 -7.33 2.74
CA ILE A 106 6.04 -8.12 1.65
C ILE A 106 5.15 -7.16 0.84
N ALA A 107 5.42 -7.04 -0.45
CA ALA A 107 4.76 -6.10 -1.37
C ALA A 107 4.57 -6.72 -2.75
#